data_AF-A0AAE3ZSE7-F1
#
_entry.id   AF-A0AAE3ZSE7-F1
#
_cell.length_a   1.000
_cell.length_b   1.000
_cell.length_c   1.000
_cell.angle_alpha   90.00
_cell.angle_beta   90.00
_cell.angle_gamma   90.00
#
_symmetry.space_group_name_H-M   'P 1'
#
loop_
_entity.id
_entity.type
_entity.pdbx_description
1 polymer ?
#
loop_
_entity_poly.entity_id
_entity_poly.type
_entity_poly.pdbx_seq_one_letter_code
_entity_poly.pdbx_strand_id
1 'polypeptide(L)' 'METYPMPAPENDGRFTYGLLFDLAEVLERRGYPPITAGSDLVRLQQSIFRFLYAKPTSAEGVAR' A
#
# COMPACT_ATOMS: atom_id res chain seq x y z
N MET A 1 -0.24 -10.81 -18.26
CA MET A 1 0.54 -9.58 -18.02
C MET A 1 0.33 -9.21 -16.58
N GLU A 2 1.40 -9.17 -15.79
CA GLU A 2 1.34 -8.78 -14.38
C GLU A 2 1.28 -7.24 -14.32
N THR A 3 0.18 -6.69 -13.77
CA THR A 3 -0.02 -5.23 -13.67
C THR A 3 0.68 -4.63 -12.45
N TYR A 4 0.96 -5.44 -11.44
CA TYR A 4 1.62 -5.06 -10.20
C TYR A 4 2.85 -5.95 -9.98
N PRO A 5 3.89 -5.43 -9.34
CA PRO A 5 4.00 -4.09 -8.77
C PRO A 5 4.34 -3.00 -9.82
N MET A 6 3.76 -1.80 -9.68
CA MET A 6 4.02 -0.62 -10.52
C MET A 6 5.22 0.19 -10.01
N PRO A 7 5.91 0.99 -10.83
CA PRO A 7 6.91 1.93 -10.32
C PRO A 7 6.28 2.88 -9.29
N ALA A 8 6.92 3.04 -8.12
CA ALA A 8 6.45 3.96 -7.09
C ALA A 8 6.60 5.43 -7.56
N PRO A 9 5.51 6.22 -7.63
CA PRO A 9 5.62 7.65 -7.87
C PRO A 9 6.10 8.38 -6.60
N GLU A 10 6.66 9.58 -6.75
CA GLU A 10 7.09 10.42 -5.63
C GLU A 10 5.91 10.84 -4.73
N ASN A 11 4.74 11.05 -5.33
CA ASN A 11 3.49 11.33 -4.64
C ASN A 11 2.33 10.65 -5.40
N ASP A 12 1.59 9.77 -4.73
CA ASP A 12 0.39 9.16 -5.29
C ASP A 12 -0.87 9.69 -4.61
N GLY A 13 -1.53 10.65 -5.26
CA GLY A 13 -2.79 11.23 -4.78
C GLY A 13 -3.96 10.22 -4.72
N ARG A 14 -3.83 9.02 -5.30
CA ARG A 14 -4.82 7.95 -5.19
C ARG A 14 -4.67 7.18 -3.88
N PHE A 15 -3.48 7.20 -3.27
CA PHE A 15 -3.18 6.45 -2.04
C PHE A 15 -3.52 7.28 -0.80
N THR A 16 -4.82 7.40 -0.52
CA THR A 16 -5.36 8.27 0.53
C THR A 16 -5.78 7.50 1.78
N TYR A 17 -6.00 8.21 2.90
CA TYR A 17 -6.66 7.62 4.08
C TYR A 17 -8.08 7.14 3.77
N GLY A 18 -8.80 7.79 2.85
CA GLY A 18 -10.13 7.34 2.41
C GLY A 18 -10.10 5.93 1.83
N LEU A 19 -9.14 5.66 0.94
CA LEU A 19 -8.91 4.31 0.39
C LEU A 19 -8.65 3.27 1.49
N LEU A 20 -7.89 3.63 2.53
CA LEU A 20 -7.60 2.71 3.63
C LEU A 20 -8.84 2.40 4.47
N PHE A 21 -9.71 3.40 4.71
CA PHE A 21 -10.98 3.19 5.39
C PHE A 21 -11.95 2.35 4.55
N ASP A 22 -12.02 2.58 3.24
CA ASP A 22 -12.84 1.77 2.34
C ASP A 22 -12.40 0.30 2.37
N LEU A 23 -11.08 0.04 2.38
CA LEU A 23 -10.54 -1.31 2.51
C LEU A 23 -10.81 -1.93 3.88
N ALA A 24 -10.69 -1.16 4.96
CA ALA A 24 -11.05 -1.61 6.30
C ALA A 24 -12.53 -2.02 6.38
N GLU A 25 -13.43 -1.20 5.81
CA GLU A 25 -14.86 -1.50 5.74
C GLU A 25 -15.14 -2.77 4.93
N VAL A 26 -14.46 -2.95 3.80
CA VAL A 26 -14.60 -4.19 2.99
C VAL A 26 -14.16 -5.42 3.79
N LEU A 27 -13.05 -5.34 4.54
CA LEU A 27 -12.60 -6.44 5.39
C LEU A 27 -13.64 -6.76 6.46
N GLU A 28 -14.15 -5.75 7.15
CA GLU A 28 -15.18 -5.92 8.18
C GLU A 28 -16.46 -6.54 7.61
N ARG A 29 -16.95 -6.06 6.46
CA ARG A 29 -18.11 -6.62 5.75
C ARG A 29 -17.92 -8.08 5.32
N ARG A 30 -16.68 -8.52 5.13
CA ARG A 30 -16.34 -9.90 4.80
C ARG A 30 -16.18 -10.79 6.04
N GLY A 31 -16.35 -10.24 7.24
CA GLY A 31 -16.27 -10.97 8.51
C GLY A 31 -14.89 -10.96 9.16
N TYR A 32 -13.95 -10.14 8.68
CA TYR A 32 -12.70 -9.91 9.40
C TYR A 32 -12.93 -8.96 10.58
N PRO A 33 -12.11 -9.02 11.64
CA PRO A 33 -12.22 -8.10 12.76
C PRO A 33 -12.08 -6.64 12.33
N PRO A 34 -12.79 -5.70 12.96
CA PRO A 34 -12.65 -4.27 12.69
C PRO A 34 -11.24 -3.80 13.05
N ILE A 35 -10.70 -2.89 12.23
CA ILE A 35 -9.41 -2.24 12.50
C ILE A 35 -9.63 -1.12 13.51
N THR A 36 -9.33 -1.40 14.78
CA THR A 36 -9.55 -0.45 15.89
C THR A 36 -8.29 0.29 16.31
N ALA A 37 -7.10 -0.27 16.01
CA ALA A 37 -5.83 0.34 16.36
C ALA A 37 -5.18 1.02 15.14
N GLY A 38 -4.67 2.24 15.34
CA GLY A 38 -3.94 2.96 14.29
C GLY A 38 -2.71 2.20 13.77
N SER A 39 -2.08 1.38 14.60
CA SER A 39 -0.97 0.51 14.19
C SER A 39 -1.37 -0.53 13.14
N ASP A 40 -2.60 -1.06 13.23
CA ASP A 40 -3.10 -2.05 12.27
C ASP A 40 -3.47 -1.38 10.95
N LEU A 41 -3.99 -0.15 11.00
CA LEU A 41 -4.22 0.67 9.81
C LEU A 41 -2.91 0.98 9.08
N VAL A 42 -1.84 1.31 9.82
CA VAL A 42 -0.50 1.52 9.25
C VAL A 42 0.05 0.22 8.64
N ARG A 43 -0.14 -0.93 9.30
CA ARG A 43 0.27 -2.23 8.75
C ARG A 43 -0.47 -2.57 7.45
N LEU A 44 -1.76 -2.31 7.40
CA LEU A 44 -2.57 -2.48 6.20
C LEU A 44 -2.06 -1.55 5.08
N GLN A 45 -1.86 -0.27 5.39
CA GLN A 45 -1.31 0.71 4.45
C GLN A 45 0.03 0.25 3.86
N GLN A 46 0.97 -0.18 4.69
CA GLN A 46 2.28 -0.65 4.22
C GLN A 46 2.17 -1.91 3.37
N SER A 47 1.22 -2.80 3.68
CA SER A 47 0.98 -4.02 2.92
C SER A 47 0.43 -3.72 1.53
N ILE A 48 -0.56 -2.83 1.43
CA ILE A 48 -1.13 -2.39 0.16
C ILE A 48 -0.08 -1.65 -0.66
N PHE A 49 0.70 -0.77 -0.04
CA PHE A 49 1.77 -0.04 -0.73
C PHE A 49 2.78 -1.00 -1.36
N ARG A 50 3.23 -2.02 -0.62
CA ARG A 50 4.18 -3.04 -1.12
C ARG A 50 3.58 -3.95 -2.19
N PHE A 51 2.26 -4.16 -2.16
CA PHE A 51 1.56 -4.89 -3.21
C PHE A 51 1.47 -4.06 -4.50
N LEU A 52 1.13 -2.76 -4.37
CA LEU A 52 0.94 -1.87 -5.51
C LEU A 52 2.25 -1.43 -6.16
N TYR A 53 3.31 -1.20 -5.37
CA TYR A 53 4.51 -0.54 -5.84
C TYR A 53 5.78 -1.36 -5.69
N ALA A 54 6.60 -1.32 -6.74
CA ALA A 54 7.95 -1.81 -6.72
C ALA A 54 8.78 -0.77 -5.97
N LYS A 55 9.70 -1.22 -5.12
CA LYS A 55 10.70 -0.30 -4.57
C LYS A 55 11.39 0.37 -5.76
N PRO A 56 11.58 1.70 -5.76
CA PRO A 56 12.46 2.29 -6.74
C PRO A 56 13.79 1.57 -6.59
N THR A 57 14.22 0.86 -7.64
CA THR A 57 15.62 0.45 -7.72
C THR A 57 16.37 1.77 -7.67
N SER A 58 17.06 2.05 -6.56
CA SER A 58 18.13 3.03 -6.58
C SER A 58 19.10 2.53 -7.64
N ALA A 59 18.97 3.04 -8.86
CA ALA A 59 19.89 2.80 -9.95
C ALA A 59 21.18 3.60 -9.68
N GLU A 60 21.82 3.39 -8.53
CA GLU A 60 23.09 3.99 -8.16
C GLU A 60 23.91 2.97 -7.37
N GLY A 61 24.48 2.05 -8.12
CA GLY A 61 25.44 1.05 -7.65
C GLY A 61 26.38 0.58 -8.76
N VAL A 62 26.61 1.41 -9.79
CA VAL A 62 27.65 1.18 -10.80
C VAL A 62 28.28 2.50 -11.22
N ALA A 63 29.20 3.01 -10.40
CA ALA A 63 30.27 3.88 -10.86
C ALA A 63 31.52 3.56 -10.03
N ARG A 64 32.33 2.70 -10.64
CA ARG A 64 33.77 2.43 -10.48
C ARG A 64 34.51 2.98 -9.26
#